data_AF-A0A946WSX8-F1
#
_entry.id   AF-A0A946WSX8-F1
#
_cell.length_a   1.000
_cell.length_b   1.000
_cell.length_c   1.000
_cell.angle_alpha   90.00
_cell.angle_beta   90.00
_cell.angle_gamma   90.00
#
_symmetry.space_group_name_H-M   'P 1'
#
loop_
_entity.id
_entity.type
_entity.pdbx_description
1 polymer ?
#
loop_
_entity_poly.entity_id
_entity_poly.type
_entity_poly.pdbx_seq_one_letter_code
_entity_poly.pdbx_strand_id
1 'polypeptide(L)'
;MTSKRRGGAFWALHIPGWLLLIYLIYAQGITAFGYKIGVAMGTQEPAERITEVGTAFFYGFAVGDLLTYIPILFFGLLGHFLGKYYGRILLAAALGITIYWPVVCLAALVDARGAAGWNMGNEAPFWIVLSLITAWAVWGLWFILMESKLAQRDSSV
;
A
#
# COMPACT_ATOMS: atom_id res chain seq x y z
N MET A 1 -16.46 11.87 26.97
CA MET A 1 -16.13 10.71 26.10
C MET A 1 -14.84 10.11 26.61
N THR A 2 -14.94 8.99 27.33
CA THR A 2 -13.79 8.26 27.86
C THR A 2 -12.97 7.72 26.69
N SER A 3 -11.71 8.13 26.61
CA SER A 3 -10.73 7.56 25.69
C SER A 3 -10.63 6.05 25.98
N LYS A 4 -11.31 5.22 25.18
CA LYS A 4 -10.98 3.79 25.10
C LYS A 4 -9.50 3.75 24.73
N ARG A 5 -8.63 3.34 25.67
CA ARG A 5 -7.20 3.21 25.44
C ARG A 5 -7.00 2.46 24.12
N ARG A 6 -6.29 3.07 23.18
CA ARG A 6 -5.93 2.44 21.91
C ARG A 6 -5.07 1.23 22.21
N GLY A 7 -5.61 0.04 21.92
CA GLY A 7 -4.93 -1.23 22.17
C GLY A 7 -3.80 -1.51 21.19
N GLY A 8 -3.07 -2.60 21.41
CA GLY A 8 -1.94 -3.00 20.56
C GLY A 8 -2.32 -3.16 19.08
N ALA A 9 -3.48 -3.74 18.78
CA ALA A 9 -3.96 -3.92 17.41
C ALA A 9 -4.17 -2.60 16.66
N PHE A 10 -4.63 -1.55 17.36
CA PHE A 10 -4.75 -0.22 16.77
C PHE A 10 -3.38 0.29 16.30
N TRP A 11 -2.35 0.18 17.15
CA TRP A 11 -1.01 0.64 16.80
C TRP A 11 -0.30 -0.25 15.78
N ALA A 12 -0.55 -1.57 15.81
CA ALA A 12 -0.06 -2.50 14.80
C ALA A 12 -0.66 -2.24 13.40
N LEU A 13 -1.83 -1.59 13.32
CA LEU A 13 -2.35 -1.05 12.07
C LEU A 13 -1.77 0.32 11.74
N HIS A 14 -1.75 1.25 12.69
CA HIS A 14 -1.37 2.64 12.40
C HIS A 14 0.12 2.81 12.11
N ILE A 15 1.01 2.18 12.88
CA ILE A 15 2.45 2.39 12.71
C ILE A 15 2.90 1.98 11.30
N PRO A 16 2.63 0.75 10.81
CA PRO A 16 3.02 0.38 9.46
C PRO A 16 2.24 1.17 8.40
N GLY A 17 0.98 1.53 8.65
CA GLY A 17 0.18 2.33 7.72
C GLY A 17 0.76 3.73 7.48
N TRP A 18 1.17 4.44 8.54
CA TRP A 18 1.82 5.75 8.41
C TRP A 18 3.20 5.65 7.78
N LEU A 19 3.98 4.61 8.11
CA LEU A 19 5.28 4.36 7.48
C LEU A 19 5.12 4.08 5.98
N LEU A 20 4.14 3.26 5.61
CA LEU A 20 3.82 2.97 4.21
C LEU A 20 3.39 4.24 3.48
N LEU A 21 2.54 5.08 4.08
CA LEU A 21 2.13 6.35 3.48
C LEU A 21 3.33 7.27 3.20
N ILE A 22 4.22 7.44 4.18
CA ILE A 22 5.43 8.26 4.01
C ILE A 22 6.30 7.70 2.89
N TYR A 23 6.49 6.38 2.87
CA TYR A 23 7.23 5.72 1.82
C TYR A 23 6.60 5.90 0.45
N LEU A 24 5.27 5.80 0.31
CA LEU A 24 4.57 6.00 -0.97
C LEU A 24 4.68 7.45 -1.46
N ILE A 25 4.55 8.44 -0.56
CA ILE A 25 4.75 9.85 -0.92
C ILE A 25 6.18 10.07 -1.47
N TYR A 26 7.16 9.50 -0.79
CA TYR A 26 8.56 9.59 -1.21
C TYR A 26 8.85 8.83 -2.51
N ALA A 27 8.47 7.56 -2.60
CA ALA A 27 8.81 6.69 -3.71
C ALA A 27 7.91 6.94 -4.93
N GLN A 28 6.60 6.90 -4.76
CA GLN A 28 5.62 6.97 -5.85
C GLN A 28 5.22 8.41 -6.16
N GLY A 29 4.97 9.22 -5.12
CA GLY A 29 4.61 10.62 -5.28
C GLY A 29 5.67 11.39 -6.08
N ILE A 30 6.95 11.20 -5.80
CA ILE A 30 8.04 11.84 -6.55
C ILE A 30 8.18 11.25 -7.97
N THR A 31 8.10 9.91 -8.09
CA THR A 31 8.16 9.22 -9.41
C THR A 31 7.09 9.72 -10.38
N ALA A 32 5.89 10.04 -9.89
CA ALA A 32 4.80 10.55 -10.73
C ALA A 32 5.14 11.87 -11.46
N PHE A 33 6.05 12.68 -10.91
CA PHE A 33 6.57 13.90 -11.57
C PHE A 33 7.74 13.63 -12.51
N GLY A 34 8.29 12.42 -12.50
CA GLY A 34 9.33 12.00 -13.44
C GLY A 34 9.90 10.64 -13.08
N TYR A 35 9.66 9.64 -13.94
CA TYR A 35 10.14 8.27 -13.70
C TYR A 35 11.67 8.20 -13.52
N LYS A 36 12.41 8.99 -14.31
CA LYS A 36 13.87 9.11 -14.21
C LYS A 36 14.34 9.59 -12.83
N ILE A 37 13.55 10.41 -12.13
CA ILE A 37 13.85 10.86 -10.77
C ILE A 37 13.74 9.68 -9.81
N GLY A 38 12.68 8.88 -9.92
CA GLY A 38 12.52 7.66 -9.13
C GLY A 38 13.66 6.66 -9.34
N VAL A 39 14.11 6.47 -10.58
CA VAL A 39 15.28 5.65 -10.90
C VAL A 39 16.55 6.22 -10.25
N ALA A 40 16.79 7.53 -10.35
CA ALA A 40 17.95 8.17 -9.73
C ALA A 40 17.95 8.09 -8.20
N MET A 41 16.76 8.03 -7.59
CA MET A 41 16.57 7.85 -6.15
C MET A 41 16.65 6.38 -5.71
N GLY A 42 16.74 5.44 -6.65
CA GLY A 42 16.73 4.00 -6.37
C GLY A 42 15.37 3.48 -5.90
N THR A 43 14.28 4.22 -6.14
CA THR A 43 12.91 3.80 -5.79
C THR A 43 12.18 3.13 -6.95
N GLN A 44 12.75 3.17 -8.15
CA GLN A 44 12.21 2.56 -9.36
C GLN A 44 13.31 1.84 -10.14
N GLU A 45 12.93 0.81 -10.90
CA GLU A 45 13.86 0.07 -11.75
C GLU A 45 14.05 0.76 -13.11
N PRO A 46 15.27 0.79 -13.66
CA PRO A 46 15.54 1.38 -14.97
C PRO A 46 15.08 0.47 -16.12
N ALA A 47 14.88 1.05 -17.31
CA ALA A 47 14.37 0.33 -18.48
C ALA A 47 15.27 -0.83 -18.94
N GLU A 48 16.57 -0.77 -18.66
CA GLU A 48 17.53 -1.83 -18.96
C GLU A 48 17.25 -3.11 -18.15
N ARG A 49 16.50 -3.00 -17.04
CA ARG A 49 16.10 -4.15 -16.21
C ARG A 49 14.69 -4.64 -16.43
N ILE A 50 13.76 -3.74 -16.78
CA ILE A 50 12.33 -4.05 -16.84
C ILE A 50 11.66 -3.67 -18.17
N THR A 51 12.43 -3.29 -19.19
CA THR A 51 11.98 -2.75 -20.50
C THR A 51 11.31 -1.37 -20.41
N GLU A 52 11.16 -0.69 -21.55
CA GLU A 52 10.40 0.57 -21.65
C GLU A 52 8.91 0.39 -21.34
N VAL A 53 8.35 -0.77 -21.68
CA VAL A 53 6.95 -1.07 -21.34
C VAL A 53 6.80 -1.23 -19.84
N GLY A 54 7.73 -1.92 -19.17
CA GLY A 54 7.72 -2.04 -17.72
C GLY A 54 7.83 -0.69 -17.03
N THR A 55 8.72 0.21 -17.48
CA THR A 55 8.81 1.55 -16.90
C THR A 55 7.52 2.34 -17.08
N ALA A 56 6.84 2.22 -18.23
CA ALA A 56 5.53 2.83 -18.43
C ALA A 56 4.46 2.28 -17.47
N PHE A 57 4.45 0.97 -17.20
CA PHE A 57 3.55 0.35 -16.22
C PHE A 57 3.82 0.85 -14.80
N PHE A 58 5.07 0.86 -14.35
CA PHE A 58 5.42 1.37 -13.01
C PHE A 58 5.21 2.88 -12.88
N TYR A 59 5.41 3.65 -13.94
CA TYR A 59 4.99 5.05 -13.98
C TYR A 59 3.48 5.20 -13.83
N GLY A 60 2.69 4.35 -14.49
CA GLY A 60 1.24 4.29 -14.33
C GLY A 60 0.82 4.01 -12.88
N PHE A 61 1.49 3.07 -12.20
CA PHE A 61 1.31 2.85 -10.76
C PHE A 61 1.64 4.10 -9.94
N ALA A 62 2.75 4.77 -10.20
CA ALA A 62 3.13 5.98 -9.48
C ALA A 62 2.07 7.09 -9.59
N VAL A 63 1.54 7.31 -10.79
CA VAL A 63 0.47 8.28 -11.04
C VAL A 63 -0.85 7.85 -10.36
N GLY A 64 -1.23 6.58 -10.50
CA GLY A 64 -2.40 6.03 -9.83
C GLY A 64 -2.31 6.16 -8.30
N ASP A 65 -1.13 5.95 -7.75
CA ASP A 65 -0.86 6.07 -6.33
C ASP A 65 -0.98 7.52 -5.87
N LEU A 66 -0.36 8.46 -6.58
CA LEU A 66 -0.44 9.89 -6.27
C LEU A 66 -1.89 10.40 -6.27
N LEU A 67 -2.67 10.03 -7.28
CA LEU A 67 -4.02 10.56 -7.48
C LEU A 67 -5.09 9.83 -6.64
N THR A 68 -4.86 8.57 -6.30
CA THR A 68 -5.90 7.71 -5.68
C THR A 68 -5.42 7.09 -4.38
N TYR A 69 -4.40 6.25 -4.43
CA TYR A 69 -4.04 5.42 -3.28
C TYR A 69 -3.54 6.25 -2.09
N ILE A 70 -2.60 7.18 -2.31
CA ILE A 70 -2.03 8.04 -1.28
C ILE A 70 -3.12 8.88 -0.59
N PRO A 71 -4.01 9.60 -1.31
CA PRO A 71 -5.13 10.32 -0.69
C PRO A 71 -6.04 9.41 0.14
N ILE A 72 -6.46 8.25 -0.41
CA ILE A 72 -7.36 7.33 0.28
C ILE A 72 -6.70 6.76 1.54
N LEU A 73 -5.42 6.39 1.47
CA LEU A 73 -4.65 5.90 2.62
C LEU A 73 -4.51 6.99 3.68
N PHE A 74 -4.15 8.22 3.31
CA PHE A 74 -4.01 9.34 4.22
C PHE A 74 -5.32 9.65 4.96
N PHE A 75 -6.42 9.85 4.22
CA PHE A 75 -7.72 10.17 4.83
C PHE A 75 -8.32 8.98 5.57
N GLY A 76 -8.03 7.75 5.15
CA GLY A 76 -8.36 6.52 5.86
C GLY A 76 -7.67 6.44 7.21
N LEU A 77 -6.34 6.57 7.25
CA LEU A 77 -5.56 6.56 8.49
C LEU A 77 -5.99 7.71 9.42
N LEU A 78 -6.06 8.94 8.91
CA LEU A 78 -6.46 10.09 9.71
C LEU A 78 -7.88 9.96 10.25
N GLY A 79 -8.83 9.60 9.39
CA GLY A 79 -10.23 9.39 9.78
C GLY A 79 -10.37 8.29 10.82
N HIS A 80 -9.69 7.15 10.62
CA HIS A 80 -9.71 6.03 11.55
C HIS A 80 -9.07 6.41 12.89
N PHE A 81 -7.95 7.15 12.86
CA PHE A 81 -7.30 7.67 14.06
C PHE A 81 -8.23 8.59 14.86
N LEU A 82 -8.97 9.46 14.19
CA LEU A 82 -9.92 10.40 14.78
C LEU A 82 -11.28 9.78 15.13
N GLY A 83 -11.48 8.47 14.88
CA GLY A 83 -12.75 7.78 15.14
C GLY A 83 -13.90 8.25 14.25
N LYS A 84 -13.62 8.77 13.05
CA LYS A 84 -14.63 9.24 12.09
C LYS A 84 -15.18 8.08 11.27
N TYR A 85 -16.48 8.14 10.94
CA TYR A 85 -17.16 7.06 10.22
C TYR A 85 -16.50 6.72 8.87
N TYR A 86 -16.12 7.75 8.10
CA TYR A 86 -15.48 7.58 6.79
C TYR A 86 -14.10 6.94 6.90
N GLY A 87 -13.45 7.05 8.06
CA GLY A 87 -12.09 6.55 8.29
C GLY A 87 -11.98 5.05 8.06
N ARG A 88 -12.94 4.27 8.56
CA ARG A 88 -12.97 2.81 8.37
C ARG A 88 -13.17 2.42 6.91
N ILE A 89 -14.05 3.12 6.20
CA ILE A 89 -14.35 2.85 4.79
C ILE A 89 -13.14 3.14 3.92
N LEU A 90 -12.56 4.33 4.06
CA LEU A 90 -11.38 4.73 3.28
C LEU A 90 -10.16 3.88 3.63
N LEU A 91 -9.94 3.57 4.91
CA LEU A 91 -8.83 2.71 5.31
C LEU A 91 -9.01 1.27 4.80
N ALA A 92 -10.23 0.73 4.81
CA ALA A 92 -10.50 -0.57 4.20
C ALA A 92 -10.24 -0.55 2.68
N ALA A 93 -10.66 0.51 1.97
CA ALA A 93 -10.35 0.67 0.56
C ALA A 93 -8.83 0.74 0.30
N ALA A 94 -8.10 1.52 1.11
CA ALA A 94 -6.64 1.61 1.03
C ALA A 94 -5.99 0.23 1.23
N LEU A 95 -6.37 -0.51 2.28
CA LEU A 95 -5.83 -1.84 2.54
C LEU A 95 -6.16 -2.84 1.43
N GLY A 96 -7.32 -2.72 0.80
CA GLY A 96 -7.66 -3.49 -0.41
C GLY A 96 -6.67 -3.24 -1.55
N ILE A 97 -6.33 -1.97 -1.81
CA ILE A 97 -5.28 -1.61 -2.77
C ILE A 97 -3.93 -2.18 -2.31
N THR A 98 -3.60 -2.06 -1.01
CA THR A 98 -2.38 -2.60 -0.40
C THR A 98 -2.24 -4.12 -0.53
N ILE A 99 -3.33 -4.86 -0.69
CA ILE A 99 -3.31 -6.30 -0.99
C ILE A 99 -3.16 -6.55 -2.48
N TYR A 100 -3.87 -5.76 -3.30
CA TYR A 100 -3.92 -5.94 -4.74
C TYR A 100 -2.56 -5.69 -5.41
N TRP A 101 -1.94 -4.52 -5.19
CA TRP A 101 -0.75 -4.14 -5.94
C TRP A 101 0.46 -5.05 -5.69
N PRO A 102 0.77 -5.52 -4.45
CA PRO A 102 1.89 -6.41 -4.24
C PRO A 102 1.68 -7.77 -4.92
N VAL A 103 0.44 -8.28 -4.91
CA VAL A 103 0.09 -9.54 -5.57
C VAL A 103 0.26 -9.42 -7.08
N VAL A 104 -0.17 -8.31 -7.68
CA VAL A 104 0.05 -8.04 -9.11
C VAL A 104 1.54 -7.97 -9.42
N CYS A 105 2.33 -7.25 -8.62
CA CYS A 105 3.77 -7.16 -8.82
C CYS A 105 4.47 -8.51 -8.70
N LEU A 106 4.11 -9.35 -7.73
CA LEU A 106 4.66 -10.71 -7.58
C LEU A 106 4.26 -11.62 -8.74
N ALA A 107 3.01 -11.54 -9.22
CA ALA A 107 2.56 -12.30 -10.38
C ALA A 107 3.33 -11.88 -11.65
N ALA A 108 3.44 -10.58 -11.90
CA ALA A 108 4.21 -10.04 -13.02
C ALA A 108 5.69 -10.44 -12.95
N LEU A 109 6.27 -10.44 -11.74
CA LEU A 109 7.64 -10.87 -11.51
C LEU A 109 7.86 -12.33 -11.92
N VAL A 110 6.93 -13.23 -11.56
CA VAL A 110 7.01 -14.64 -11.94
C VAL A 110 6.86 -14.83 -13.45
N ASP A 111 5.87 -14.18 -14.06
CA ASP A 111 5.53 -14.33 -15.47
C ASP A 111 6.61 -13.75 -16.40
N ALA A 112 7.24 -12.64 -16.00
CA ALA A 112 8.27 -11.98 -16.79
C ALA A 112 9.64 -12.67 -16.76
N ARG A 113 9.83 -13.74 -15.97
CA ARG A 113 11.11 -14.46 -15.90
C ARG A 113 11.48 -15.05 -17.26
N GLY A 114 12.63 -14.62 -17.79
CA GLY A 114 13.12 -15.06 -19.09
C GLY A 114 12.50 -14.32 -20.29
N ALA A 115 11.62 -13.35 -20.05
CA ALA A 115 11.14 -12.46 -21.11
C ALA A 115 12.29 -11.59 -21.65
N ALA A 116 12.25 -11.28 -22.95
CA ALA A 116 13.28 -10.46 -23.58
C ALA A 116 13.35 -9.06 -22.94
N GLY A 117 14.55 -8.68 -22.47
CA GLY A 117 14.78 -7.39 -21.81
C GLY A 117 14.36 -7.33 -20.33
N TRP A 118 13.80 -8.41 -19.77
CA TRP A 118 13.55 -8.51 -18.33
C TRP A 118 14.73 -9.18 -17.63
N ASN A 119 15.51 -8.37 -16.93
CA ASN A 119 16.75 -8.78 -16.26
C ASN A 119 16.75 -8.34 -14.79
N MET A 120 15.72 -8.73 -14.03
CA MET A 120 15.77 -8.59 -12.58
C MET A 120 16.84 -9.51 -11.99
N GLY A 121 17.76 -8.91 -11.21
CA GLY A 121 18.80 -9.65 -10.49
C GLY A 121 18.24 -10.36 -9.26
N ASN A 122 18.35 -9.71 -8.10
CA ASN A 122 17.87 -10.27 -6.84
C ASN A 122 16.39 -9.93 -6.58
N GLU A 123 15.52 -10.91 -6.73
CA GLU A 123 14.09 -10.78 -6.49
C GLU A 123 13.67 -10.94 -5.01
N ALA A 124 14.57 -11.42 -4.14
CA ALA A 124 14.22 -11.74 -2.75
C ALA A 124 13.57 -10.57 -1.97
N PRO A 125 14.00 -9.30 -2.14
CA PRO A 125 13.34 -8.17 -1.50
C PRO A 125 11.87 -8.03 -1.89
N PHE A 126 11.53 -8.25 -3.16
CA PHE A 126 10.13 -8.23 -3.63
C PHE A 126 9.32 -9.32 -2.93
N TRP A 127 9.80 -10.56 -2.95
CA TRP A 127 9.10 -11.67 -2.31
C TRP A 127 8.84 -11.45 -0.82
N ILE A 128 9.84 -10.97 -0.08
CA ILE A 128 9.72 -10.77 1.36
C ILE A 128 8.80 -9.57 1.66
N VAL A 129 9.10 -8.41 1.10
CA VAL A 129 8.42 -7.16 1.45
C VAL A 129 6.96 -7.18 0.99
N LEU A 130 6.72 -7.60 -0.26
CA LEU A 130 5.37 -7.62 -0.82
C LEU A 130 4.46 -8.62 -0.12
N SER A 131 4.99 -9.78 0.27
CA SER A 131 4.23 -10.78 1.04
C SER A 131 3.90 -10.28 2.45
N LEU A 132 4.86 -9.66 3.14
CA LEU A 132 4.64 -9.09 4.47
C LEU A 132 3.61 -7.96 4.46
N ILE A 133 3.70 -7.04 3.49
CA ILE A 133 2.73 -5.96 3.29
C ILE A 133 1.34 -6.53 3.02
N THR A 134 1.24 -7.54 2.15
CA THR A 134 -0.03 -8.20 1.83
C THR A 134 -0.64 -8.84 3.08
N ALA A 135 0.14 -9.62 3.84
CA ALA A 135 -0.32 -10.28 5.05
C ALA A 135 -0.78 -9.28 6.12
N TRP A 136 -0.01 -8.21 6.32
CA TRP A 136 -0.37 -7.11 7.21
C TRP A 136 -1.69 -6.44 6.79
N ALA A 137 -1.86 -6.17 5.49
CA ALA A 137 -3.06 -5.52 4.99
C ALA A 137 -4.32 -6.41 5.08
N VAL A 138 -4.18 -7.72 4.82
CA VAL A 138 -5.25 -8.72 5.05
C VAL A 138 -5.66 -8.73 6.53
N TRP A 139 -4.68 -8.79 7.44
CA TRP A 139 -4.96 -8.72 8.88
C TRP A 139 -5.62 -7.38 9.27
N GLY A 140 -5.18 -6.26 8.69
CA GLY A 140 -5.77 -4.94 8.91
C GLY A 140 -7.23 -4.85 8.49
N LEU A 141 -7.59 -5.45 7.34
CA LEU A 141 -8.99 -5.54 6.89
C LEU A 141 -9.84 -6.35 7.86
N TRP A 142 -9.34 -7.50 8.30
CA TRP A 142 -10.01 -8.31 9.31
C TRP A 142 -10.24 -7.53 10.62
N PHE A 143 -9.23 -6.79 11.08
CA PHE A 143 -9.32 -5.97 12.27
C PHE A 143 -10.40 -4.87 12.15
N ILE A 144 -10.42 -4.12 11.05
CA ILE A 144 -11.45 -3.07 10.81
C ILE A 144 -12.86 -3.69 10.74
N LEU A 145 -13.00 -4.86 10.13
CA LEU A 145 -14.26 -5.59 10.08
C LEU A 145 -14.75 -5.95 11.49
N MET A 146 -13.86 -6.47 12.35
CA MET A 146 -14.20 -6.81 13.74
C MET A 146 -14.59 -5.58 14.55
N GLU A 147 -13.87 -4.46 14.41
CA GLU A 147 -14.25 -3.21 15.05
C GLU A 147 -15.64 -2.72 14.62
N SER A 148 -15.98 -2.89 13.33
CA SER A 148 -17.26 -2.46 12.77
C SER A 148 -18.41 -3.29 13.33
N LYS A 149 -18.23 -4.61 13.46
CA LYS A 149 -19.22 -5.50 14.09
C LYS A 149 -19.47 -5.14 15.56
N LEU A 150 -18.41 -4.86 16.32
CA LEU A 150 -18.53 -4.45 17.71
C LEU A 150 -19.28 -3.12 17.85
N ALA A 151 -18.98 -2.14 17.00
CA ALA A 151 -19.66 -0.85 17.02
C ALA A 151 -21.16 -0.97 16.69
N GLN A 152 -21.53 -1.84 15.74
CA GLN A 152 -22.94 -2.12 15.43
C GLN A 152 -23.66 -2.76 16.62
N ARG A 153 -23.02 -3.73 17.29
CA ARG A 153 -23.59 -4.38 18.48
C ARG A 153 -23.86 -3.37 19.60
N ASP A 154 -22.89 -2.52 19.90
CA ASP A 154 -23.02 -1.49 20.95
C ASP A 154 -24.13 -0.45 20.64
N SER A 155 -24.47 -0.23 19.36
CA SER A 155 -25.57 0.66 18.96
C SER A 155 -26.96 0.02 18.96
N SER A 156 -27.03 -1.30 19.14
CA SER A 156 -28.28 -2.09 19.09
C SER A 156 -28.82 -2.48 20.48
N VAL A 157 -28.12 -2.07 21.54
CA VAL A 157 -28.46 -2.27 22.96
C VAL A 157 -28.75 -0.92 23.60
#